data_AF-A0A0A7G098-F1
#
_entry.id   AF-A0A0A7G098-F1
#
_cell.length_a   1.000
_cell.length_b   1.000
_cell.length_c   1.000
_cell.angle_alpha   90.00
_cell.angle_beta   90.00
_cell.angle_gamma   90.00
#
_symmetry.space_group_name_H-M   'P 1'
#
loop_
_entity.id
_entity.type
_entity.pdbx_description
1 polymer ?
#
loop_
_entity_poly.entity_id
_entity_poly.type
_entity_poly.pdbx_seq_one_letter_code
_entity_poly.pdbx_strand_id
1 'polypeptide(L)'
;MSHFSVGVLLKKGGKELEQLLAPYQENNMGDCPVEYLEFEDCTKEVLENYEEHKEEYTDVDTFAKDYYGYKKHEDKYGYWENPNAKWDWYLIGGRWSESLIDKKGKKVSFALLKDIDWDKMREQAKKVAEYMWDNTPEGIERFFAGITKEDTRESFIKRQTEFSTYAVVTPDGVWHSKGTMGWFGLSKENDNAANTWSNNFYDTFIKNEDQETMLVIVDCHI
;
A
#
# COMPACT_ATOMS: atom_id res chain seq x y z
N MET A 1 -4.24 9.16 4.80
CA MET A 1 -5.11 7.97 4.61
C MET A 1 -4.61 6.95 5.60
N SER A 2 -5.45 6.42 6.49
CA SER A 2 -5.01 5.39 7.45
C SER A 2 -5.10 3.97 6.88
N HIS A 3 -5.61 3.81 5.65
CA HIS A 3 -5.73 2.51 5.00
C HIS A 3 -5.49 2.60 3.51
N PHE A 4 -4.99 1.52 2.92
CA PHE A 4 -4.77 1.39 1.48
C PHE A 4 -4.80 -0.08 1.02
N SER A 5 -5.08 -0.31 -0.26
CA SER A 5 -5.17 -1.66 -0.83
C SER A 5 -3.83 -2.17 -1.36
N VAL A 6 -3.51 -3.42 -1.05
CA VAL A 6 -2.34 -4.12 -1.58
C VAL A 6 -2.81 -5.38 -2.29
N GLY A 7 -2.36 -5.59 -3.53
CA GLY A 7 -2.48 -6.88 -4.21
C GLY A 7 -1.25 -7.74 -3.88
N VAL A 8 -1.43 -8.95 -3.40
CA VAL A 8 -0.31 -9.87 -3.17
C VAL A 8 -0.41 -11.04 -4.13
N LEU A 9 0.64 -11.26 -4.92
CA LEU A 9 0.72 -12.34 -5.90
C LEU A 9 1.42 -13.56 -5.30
N LEU A 10 0.65 -14.62 -5.03
CA LEU A 10 1.13 -15.86 -4.44
C LEU A 10 1.34 -16.92 -5.52
N LYS A 11 2.58 -17.36 -5.72
CA LYS A 11 2.90 -18.50 -6.60
C LYS A 11 2.77 -19.81 -5.85
N LYS A 12 2.27 -20.83 -6.53
CA LYS A 12 2.20 -22.20 -6.00
C LYS A 12 3.62 -22.68 -5.64
N GLY A 13 3.83 -23.02 -4.36
CA GLY A 13 5.13 -23.44 -3.84
C GLY A 13 6.14 -22.30 -3.64
N GLY A 14 5.69 -21.04 -3.74
CA GLY A 14 6.47 -19.85 -3.42
C GLY A 14 6.37 -19.45 -1.95
N LYS A 15 6.65 -18.18 -1.66
CA LYS A 15 6.46 -17.58 -0.34
C LYS A 15 4.96 -17.48 -0.01
N GLU A 16 4.63 -17.72 1.26
CA GLU A 16 3.29 -17.51 1.80
C GLU A 16 2.98 -16.01 1.98
N LEU A 17 1.70 -15.67 2.16
CA LEU A 17 1.23 -14.29 2.30
C LEU A 17 1.99 -13.52 3.38
N GLU A 18 2.10 -14.11 4.57
CA GLU A 18 2.78 -13.54 5.73
C GLU A 18 4.26 -13.28 5.41
N GLN A 19 4.92 -14.18 4.68
CA GLN A 19 6.32 -14.05 4.31
C GLN A 19 6.58 -12.93 3.29
N LEU A 20 5.61 -12.66 2.42
CA LEU A 20 5.70 -11.57 1.43
C LEU A 20 5.42 -10.20 2.06
N LEU A 21 4.57 -10.14 3.09
CA LEU A 21 4.23 -8.90 3.76
C LEU A 21 5.21 -8.54 4.88
N ALA A 22 5.76 -9.52 5.61
CA ALA A 22 6.63 -9.33 6.77
C ALA A 22 7.77 -8.31 6.59
N PRO A 23 8.49 -8.25 5.44
CA PRO A 23 9.54 -7.25 5.23
C PRO A 23 9.07 -5.79 5.27
N TYR A 24 7.76 -5.55 5.21
CA TYR A 24 7.13 -4.23 5.13
C TYR A 24 6.29 -3.89 6.37
N GLN A 25 6.36 -4.71 7.42
CA GLN A 25 5.66 -4.49 8.69
C GLN A 25 6.35 -3.42 9.54
N GLU A 26 5.58 -2.49 10.09
CA GLU A 26 6.04 -1.53 11.11
C GLU A 26 6.23 -2.21 12.46
N ASN A 27 7.14 -1.70 13.29
CA ASN A 27 7.46 -2.27 14.60
C ASN A 27 6.63 -1.72 15.77
N ASN A 28 5.58 -0.93 15.51
CA ASN A 28 4.80 -0.29 16.57
C ASN A 28 4.04 -1.26 17.48
N MET A 29 3.69 -2.44 16.97
CA MET A 29 3.09 -3.54 17.74
C MET A 29 4.15 -4.48 18.39
N GLY A 30 5.44 -4.24 18.12
CA GLY A 30 6.56 -5.00 18.69
C GLY A 30 6.66 -6.45 18.20
N ASP A 31 6.00 -6.78 17.09
CA ASP A 31 5.91 -8.11 16.50
C ASP A 31 6.55 -8.20 15.09
N CYS A 32 7.13 -7.09 14.60
CA CYS A 32 7.90 -7.10 13.36
C CYS A 32 9.14 -8.02 13.53
N PRO A 33 9.42 -8.92 12.56
CA PRO A 33 10.56 -9.83 12.66
C PRO A 33 11.88 -9.09 12.78
N VAL A 34 12.71 -9.52 13.73
CA VAL A 34 13.95 -8.85 14.11
C VAL A 34 14.95 -8.71 12.97
N GLU A 35 14.90 -9.59 11.97
CA GLU A 35 15.76 -9.52 10.79
C GLU A 35 15.47 -8.32 9.87
N TYR A 36 14.31 -7.66 10.02
CA TYR A 36 13.95 -6.45 9.29
C TYR A 36 14.12 -5.17 10.11
N LEU A 37 14.53 -5.30 11.38
CA LEU A 37 14.69 -4.16 12.27
C LEU A 37 16.10 -3.60 12.24
N GLU A 38 16.18 -2.28 12.17
CA GLU A 38 17.39 -1.49 12.37
C GLU A 38 17.22 -0.63 13.62
N PHE A 39 18.30 -0.48 14.40
CA PHE A 39 18.29 0.38 15.57
C PHE A 39 18.68 1.80 15.17
N GLU A 40 17.75 2.73 15.35
CA GLU A 40 17.99 4.16 15.13
C GLU A 40 18.58 4.76 16.41
N ASP A 41 19.78 5.33 16.30
CA ASP A 41 20.51 5.91 17.44
C ASP A 41 20.15 7.39 17.63
N CYS A 42 19.32 7.66 18.62
CA CYS A 42 18.86 8.99 19.01
C CYS A 42 19.61 9.54 20.24
N THR A 43 20.75 8.94 20.63
CA THR A 43 21.44 9.27 21.89
C THR A 43 21.76 10.76 22.00
N LYS A 44 22.22 11.37 20.91
CA LYS A 44 22.56 12.80 20.90
C LYS A 44 21.34 13.66 21.24
N GLU A 45 20.20 13.39 20.61
CA GLU A 45 18.95 14.12 20.85
C GLU A 45 18.48 13.96 22.29
N VAL A 46 18.54 12.74 22.82
CA VAL A 46 18.19 12.45 24.23
C VAL A 46 19.05 13.26 25.19
N LEU A 47 20.37 13.28 24.99
CA LEU A 47 21.29 13.98 25.88
C LEU A 47 21.13 15.50 25.80
N GLU A 48 20.92 16.05 24.60
CA GLU A 48 20.69 17.49 24.40
C GLU A 48 19.38 17.94 25.06
N ASN A 49 18.29 17.20 24.86
CA ASN A 49 16.99 17.56 25.41
C ASN A 49 16.89 17.29 26.92
N TYR A 50 17.65 16.33 27.46
CA TYR A 50 17.68 16.05 28.89
C TYR A 50 18.16 17.27 29.71
N GLU A 51 19.09 18.08 29.19
CA GLU A 51 19.60 19.27 29.87
C GLU A 51 18.49 20.24 30.29
N GLU A 52 17.45 20.37 29.45
CA GLU A 52 16.29 21.25 29.71
C GLU A 52 15.24 20.61 30.62
N HIS A 53 15.31 19.29 30.83
CA HIS A 53 14.31 18.50 31.57
C HIS A 53 14.84 17.94 32.91
N LYS A 54 16.01 18.38 33.37
CA LYS A 54 16.64 17.92 34.63
C LYS A 54 15.83 18.21 35.90
N GLU A 55 14.93 19.20 35.85
CA GLU A 55 14.04 19.50 36.97
C GLU A 55 12.87 18.51 37.07
N GLU A 56 12.49 17.88 35.95
CA GLU A 56 11.37 16.93 35.85
C GLU A 56 11.84 15.47 35.90
N TYR A 57 13.04 15.19 35.41
CA TYR A 57 13.60 13.83 35.31
C TYR A 57 14.96 13.72 36.03
N THR A 58 15.05 12.78 36.96
CA THR A 58 16.24 12.58 37.81
C THR A 58 17.40 11.89 37.11
N ASP A 59 17.13 11.17 36.02
CA ASP A 59 18.14 10.43 35.27
C ASP A 59 17.75 10.31 33.79
N VAL A 60 18.77 10.14 32.95
CA VAL A 60 18.60 10.13 31.49
C VAL A 60 17.93 8.86 30.97
N ASP A 61 18.04 7.74 31.70
CA ASP A 61 17.40 6.47 31.32
C ASP A 61 15.87 6.61 31.43
N THR A 62 15.38 7.18 32.53
CA THR A 62 13.96 7.47 32.76
C THR A 62 13.46 8.52 31.77
N PHE A 63 14.23 9.59 31.53
CA PHE A 63 13.88 10.61 30.54
C PHE A 63 13.72 10.03 29.13
N ALA A 64 14.72 9.27 28.65
CA ALA A 64 14.67 8.66 27.31
C ALA A 64 13.44 7.76 27.13
N LYS A 65 13.12 6.97 28.15
CA LYS A 65 11.98 6.05 28.11
C LYS A 65 10.63 6.76 28.21
N ASP A 66 10.45 7.63 29.18
CA ASP A 66 9.13 8.18 29.50
C ASP A 66 8.77 9.36 28.59
N TYR A 67 9.76 10.14 28.13
CA TYR A 67 9.54 11.27 27.22
C TYR A 67 9.47 10.84 25.75
N TYR A 68 10.42 10.01 25.30
CA TYR A 68 10.50 9.60 23.88
C TYR A 68 9.95 8.19 23.60
N GLY A 69 9.79 7.34 24.62
CA GLY A 69 9.53 5.92 24.41
C GLY A 69 10.78 5.13 24.00
N TYR A 70 11.98 5.73 24.05
CA TYR A 70 13.21 5.12 23.59
C TYR A 70 13.71 4.03 24.55
N LYS A 71 14.40 3.04 23.97
CA LYS A 71 15.03 1.93 24.66
C LYS A 71 16.55 2.08 24.63
N LYS A 72 17.20 1.61 25.69
CA LYS A 72 18.65 1.55 25.78
C LYS A 72 19.19 0.29 25.09
N HIS A 73 20.18 0.44 24.23
CA HIS A 73 20.88 -0.66 23.55
C HIS A 73 22.37 -0.32 23.42
N GLU A 74 23.25 -1.15 24.00
CA GLU A 74 24.72 -0.98 23.92
C GLU A 74 25.20 0.47 24.18
N ASP A 75 24.74 1.06 25.29
CA ASP A 75 25.01 2.45 25.72
C ASP A 75 24.40 3.57 24.87
N LYS A 76 23.54 3.23 23.91
CA LYS A 76 22.77 4.17 23.09
C LYS A 76 21.29 4.20 23.47
N TYR A 77 20.62 5.31 23.19
CA TYR A 77 19.17 5.45 23.32
C TYR A 77 18.53 5.61 21.96
N GLY A 78 17.43 4.90 21.72
CA GLY A 78 16.75 4.99 20.44
C GLY A 78 15.61 3.99 20.32
N TYR A 79 15.26 3.64 19.10
CA TYR A 79 14.16 2.73 18.83
C TYR A 79 14.52 1.78 17.68
N TRP A 80 13.84 0.64 17.65
CA TRP A 80 13.96 -0.31 16.55
C TRP A 80 12.85 -0.03 15.56
N GLU A 81 13.20 0.22 14.32
CA GLU A 81 12.25 0.42 13.23
C GLU A 81 12.58 -0.48 12.05
N ASN A 82 11.58 -0.72 11.21
CA ASN A 82 11.81 -1.34 9.91
C ASN A 82 11.93 -0.21 8.88
N PRO A 83 13.11 0.03 8.27
CA PRO A 83 13.29 1.11 7.30
C PRO A 83 12.44 0.91 6.03
N ASN A 84 11.96 -0.32 5.80
CA ASN A 84 11.07 -0.65 4.71
C ASN A 84 9.59 -0.63 5.09
N ALA A 85 9.23 -0.29 6.33
CA ALA A 85 7.85 -0.31 6.83
C ALA A 85 6.87 0.42 5.88
N LYS A 86 5.70 -0.19 5.70
CA LYS A 86 4.58 0.32 4.90
C LYS A 86 3.25 0.20 5.63
N TRP A 87 3.13 -0.71 6.60
CA TRP A 87 1.86 -1.02 7.25
C TRP A 87 2.05 -1.49 8.70
N ASP A 88 1.05 -1.24 9.56
CA ASP A 88 1.03 -1.65 10.98
C ASP A 88 0.39 -3.01 11.18
N TRP A 89 -0.79 -3.17 10.57
CA TRP A 89 -1.58 -4.40 10.56
C TRP A 89 -2.32 -4.50 9.24
N TYR A 90 -2.83 -5.69 8.92
CA TYR A 90 -3.60 -5.91 7.71
C TYR A 90 -4.78 -6.87 7.90
N LEU A 91 -5.74 -6.81 6.99
CA LEU A 91 -6.83 -7.77 6.85
C LEU A 91 -6.94 -8.22 5.39
N ILE A 92 -7.22 -9.51 5.16
CA ILE A 92 -7.56 -9.99 3.82
C ILE A 92 -8.92 -9.40 3.42
N GLY A 93 -8.96 -8.72 2.27
CA GLY A 93 -10.11 -7.97 1.78
C GLY A 93 -10.32 -6.66 2.54
N GLY A 94 -10.68 -6.72 3.82
CA GLY A 94 -11.00 -5.56 4.65
C GLY A 94 -11.98 -4.60 3.96
N ARG A 95 -11.64 -3.30 3.89
CA ARG A 95 -12.37 -2.25 3.16
C ARG A 95 -12.54 -2.51 1.66
N TRP A 96 -11.65 -3.32 1.10
CA TRP A 96 -11.65 -3.76 -0.31
C TRP A 96 -12.04 -5.24 -0.44
N SER A 97 -12.78 -5.78 0.52
CA SER A 97 -13.37 -7.12 0.39
C SER A 97 -14.24 -7.18 -0.86
N GLU A 98 -14.30 -8.36 -1.49
CA GLU A 98 -15.15 -8.58 -2.66
C GLU A 98 -14.80 -7.73 -3.90
N SER A 99 -13.57 -7.21 -3.97
CA SER A 99 -13.10 -6.38 -5.11
C SER A 99 -12.84 -7.17 -6.40
N LEU A 100 -12.78 -8.50 -6.33
CA LEU A 100 -12.62 -9.36 -7.50
C LEU A 100 -13.94 -10.07 -7.83
N ILE A 101 -14.15 -10.40 -9.10
CA ILE A 101 -15.28 -11.21 -9.55
C ILE A 101 -14.73 -12.46 -10.20
N ASP A 102 -15.16 -13.64 -9.74
CA ASP A 102 -14.80 -14.91 -10.38
C ASP A 102 -15.66 -15.17 -11.63
N LYS A 103 -15.24 -16.15 -12.45
CA LYS A 103 -15.98 -16.58 -13.66
C LYS A 103 -17.37 -17.16 -13.38
N LYS A 104 -17.71 -17.45 -12.12
CA LYS A 104 -19.07 -17.85 -11.69
C LYS A 104 -19.90 -16.63 -11.28
N GLY A 105 -19.33 -15.43 -11.32
CA GLY A 105 -19.95 -14.18 -10.93
C GLY A 105 -19.98 -13.92 -9.43
N LYS A 106 -19.28 -14.73 -8.63
CA LYS A 106 -19.15 -14.51 -7.19
C LYS A 106 -18.10 -13.42 -6.94
N LYS A 107 -18.42 -12.49 -6.04
CA LYS A 107 -17.43 -11.53 -5.55
C LYS A 107 -16.52 -12.17 -4.50
N VAL A 108 -15.23 -11.94 -4.60
CA VAL A 108 -14.20 -12.58 -3.76
C VAL A 108 -13.07 -11.59 -3.44
N SER A 109 -12.33 -11.85 -2.36
CA SER A 109 -11.14 -11.08 -1.97
C SER A 109 -9.84 -11.70 -2.47
N PHE A 110 -9.90 -12.93 -2.98
CA PHE A 110 -8.77 -13.63 -3.58
C PHE A 110 -9.26 -14.64 -4.60
N ALA A 111 -8.46 -14.88 -5.65
CA ALA A 111 -8.70 -15.90 -6.65
C ALA A 111 -7.42 -16.21 -7.43
N LEU A 112 -7.37 -17.38 -8.08
CA LEU A 112 -6.37 -17.62 -9.11
C LEU A 112 -6.62 -16.67 -10.29
N LEU A 113 -5.55 -16.17 -10.91
CA LEU A 113 -5.66 -15.23 -12.03
C LEU A 113 -6.55 -15.78 -13.16
N LYS A 114 -6.44 -17.09 -13.44
CA LYS A 114 -7.29 -17.77 -14.44
C LYS A 114 -8.78 -17.80 -14.11
N ASP A 115 -9.13 -17.68 -12.83
CA ASP A 115 -10.51 -17.80 -12.35
C ASP A 115 -11.20 -16.44 -12.21
N ILE A 116 -10.44 -15.33 -12.33
CA ILE A 116 -10.97 -13.96 -12.32
C ILE A 116 -11.61 -13.63 -13.67
N ASP A 117 -12.78 -12.99 -13.61
CA ASP A 117 -13.52 -12.49 -14.76
C ASP A 117 -13.21 -11.01 -15.01
N TRP A 118 -12.04 -10.77 -15.60
CA TRP A 118 -11.54 -9.42 -15.90
C TRP A 118 -12.47 -8.63 -16.81
N ASP A 119 -13.11 -9.29 -17.78
CA ASP A 119 -14.00 -8.63 -18.73
C ASP A 119 -15.28 -8.17 -18.05
N LYS A 120 -15.87 -9.00 -17.19
CA LYS A 120 -17.03 -8.59 -16.38
C LYS A 120 -16.69 -7.48 -15.40
N MET A 121 -15.51 -7.51 -14.79
CA MET A 121 -15.05 -6.41 -13.94
C MET A 121 -14.94 -5.10 -14.73
N ARG A 122 -14.31 -5.13 -15.91
CA ARG A 122 -14.22 -3.96 -16.82
C ARG A 122 -15.60 -3.46 -17.25
N GLU A 123 -16.50 -4.38 -17.61
CA GLU A 123 -17.87 -4.02 -18.02
C GLU A 123 -18.62 -3.30 -16.90
N GLN A 124 -18.56 -3.82 -15.67
CA GLN A 124 -19.20 -3.20 -14.52
C GLN A 124 -18.59 -1.85 -14.17
N ALA A 125 -17.26 -1.78 -14.11
CA ALA A 125 -16.54 -0.54 -13.85
C ALA A 125 -16.86 0.53 -14.90
N LYS A 126 -16.99 0.14 -16.18
CA LYS A 126 -17.35 1.05 -17.27
C LYS A 126 -18.72 1.67 -17.05
N LYS A 127 -19.74 0.87 -16.72
CA LYS A 127 -21.11 1.37 -16.46
C LYS A 127 -21.12 2.37 -15.31
N VAL A 128 -20.38 2.07 -14.24
CA VAL A 128 -20.23 2.97 -13.08
C VAL A 128 -19.52 4.28 -13.49
N ALA A 129 -18.44 4.19 -14.24
CA ALA A 129 -17.67 5.35 -14.68
C ALA A 129 -18.46 6.24 -15.64
N GLU A 130 -19.21 5.65 -16.57
CA GLU A 130 -20.11 6.39 -17.48
C GLU A 130 -21.18 7.13 -16.68
N TYR A 131 -21.83 6.44 -15.74
CA TYR A 131 -22.83 7.06 -14.86
C TYR A 131 -22.24 8.21 -14.04
N MET A 132 -21.07 8.01 -13.41
CA MET A 132 -20.39 9.06 -12.64
C MET A 132 -20.04 10.27 -13.51
N TRP A 133 -19.50 10.05 -14.71
CA TRP A 133 -19.17 11.14 -15.61
C TRP A 133 -20.40 11.94 -16.03
N ASP A 134 -21.46 11.24 -16.45
CA ASP A 134 -22.66 11.85 -17.01
C ASP A 134 -23.52 12.56 -15.93
N ASN A 135 -23.41 12.15 -14.65
CA ASN A 135 -24.17 12.72 -13.53
C ASN A 135 -23.35 13.64 -12.60
N THR A 136 -22.08 13.90 -12.90
CA THR A 136 -21.24 14.80 -12.10
C THR A 136 -20.60 15.89 -12.98
N PRO A 137 -21.42 16.79 -13.57
CA PRO A 137 -20.96 17.73 -14.58
C PRO A 137 -20.01 18.79 -13.99
N GLU A 138 -20.25 19.27 -12.77
CA GLU A 138 -19.49 20.39 -12.18
C GLU A 138 -19.50 20.37 -10.64
N GLY A 139 -18.79 21.32 -10.05
CA GLY A 139 -18.80 21.52 -8.59
C GLY A 139 -17.90 20.56 -7.80
N ILE A 140 -18.06 20.60 -6.48
CA ILE A 140 -17.24 19.83 -5.54
C ILE A 140 -17.44 18.31 -5.67
N GLU A 141 -18.60 17.88 -6.15
CA GLU A 141 -18.89 16.47 -6.41
C GLU A 141 -17.95 15.88 -7.47
N ARG A 142 -17.57 16.67 -8.47
CA ARG A 142 -16.61 16.26 -9.51
C ARG A 142 -15.24 15.95 -8.91
N PHE A 143 -14.81 16.76 -7.94
CA PHE A 143 -13.60 16.52 -7.18
C PHE A 143 -13.70 15.24 -6.33
N PHE A 144 -14.82 15.01 -5.64
CA PHE A 144 -15.02 13.78 -4.86
C PHE A 144 -15.14 12.51 -5.72
N ALA A 145 -15.71 12.61 -6.92
CA ALA A 145 -15.69 11.55 -7.93
C ALA A 145 -14.28 11.33 -8.52
N GLY A 146 -13.30 12.14 -8.11
CA GLY A 146 -11.92 12.10 -8.57
C GLY A 146 -11.75 12.56 -10.01
N ILE A 147 -12.76 13.18 -10.63
CA ILE A 147 -12.70 13.69 -12.01
C ILE A 147 -11.95 15.03 -12.01
N THR A 148 -10.87 15.14 -12.77
CA THR A 148 -10.07 16.37 -12.84
C THR A 148 -10.49 17.26 -14.02
N LYS A 149 -9.89 18.46 -14.12
CA LYS A 149 -10.14 19.38 -15.24
C LYS A 149 -9.50 18.90 -16.55
N GLU A 150 -8.48 18.07 -16.43
CA GLU A 150 -7.70 17.51 -17.54
C GLU A 150 -8.32 16.20 -18.08
N ASP A 151 -9.22 15.56 -17.33
CA ASP A 151 -9.92 14.35 -17.77
C ASP A 151 -10.85 14.66 -18.96
N THR A 152 -10.76 13.84 -20.00
CA THR A 152 -11.85 13.60 -20.96
C THR A 152 -12.72 12.43 -20.51
N ARG A 153 -13.95 12.31 -21.03
CA ARG A 153 -14.84 11.16 -20.75
C ARG A 153 -14.13 9.84 -21.02
N GLU A 154 -13.40 9.75 -22.13
CA GLU A 154 -12.64 8.56 -22.50
C GLU A 154 -11.50 8.26 -21.51
N SER A 155 -10.69 9.26 -21.17
CA SER A 155 -9.57 9.07 -20.23
C SER A 155 -10.05 8.69 -18.82
N PHE A 156 -11.16 9.28 -18.35
CA PHE A 156 -11.79 8.96 -17.08
C PHE A 156 -12.31 7.53 -17.06
N ILE A 157 -13.08 7.15 -18.08
CA ILE A 157 -13.62 5.79 -18.16
C ILE A 157 -12.48 4.77 -18.23
N LYS A 158 -11.46 5.02 -19.06
CA LYS A 158 -10.30 4.13 -19.20
C LYS A 158 -9.66 3.87 -17.83
N ARG A 159 -9.27 4.93 -17.09
CA ARG A 159 -8.60 4.75 -15.79
C ARG A 159 -9.49 4.11 -14.73
N GLN A 160 -10.81 4.27 -14.80
CA GLN A 160 -11.75 3.63 -13.89
C GLN A 160 -12.02 2.16 -14.22
N THR A 161 -11.85 1.76 -15.50
CA THR A 161 -12.04 0.37 -15.93
C THR A 161 -10.83 -0.52 -15.69
N GLU A 162 -9.64 0.06 -15.54
CA GLU A 162 -8.43 -0.70 -15.29
C GLU A 162 -8.32 -1.12 -13.82
N PHE A 163 -8.22 -2.43 -13.60
CA PHE A 163 -8.03 -2.96 -12.27
C PHE A 163 -6.67 -2.54 -11.71
N SER A 164 -6.66 -1.98 -10.51
CA SER A 164 -5.43 -1.67 -9.77
C SER A 164 -5.69 -1.62 -8.26
N THR A 165 -4.66 -1.95 -7.48
CA THR A 165 -4.56 -1.69 -6.04
C THR A 165 -3.63 -0.49 -5.80
N TYR A 166 -3.54 0.03 -4.57
CA TYR A 166 -2.60 1.13 -4.27
C TYR A 166 -1.13 0.66 -4.37
N ALA A 167 -0.86 -0.54 -3.90
CA ALA A 167 0.42 -1.22 -4.04
C ALA A 167 0.24 -2.68 -4.45
N VAL A 168 1.31 -3.33 -4.89
CA VAL A 168 1.35 -4.76 -5.16
C VAL A 168 2.67 -5.35 -4.68
N VAL A 169 2.62 -6.56 -4.12
CA VAL A 169 3.80 -7.35 -3.79
C VAL A 169 3.86 -8.52 -4.76
N THR A 170 4.94 -8.58 -5.54
CA THR A 170 5.19 -9.63 -6.54
C THR A 170 5.69 -10.92 -5.89
N PRO A 171 5.64 -12.08 -6.59
CA PRO A 171 5.96 -13.37 -5.97
C PRO A 171 7.41 -13.51 -5.45
N ASP A 172 8.34 -12.69 -5.93
CA ASP A 172 9.71 -12.59 -5.43
C ASP A 172 9.82 -11.82 -4.10
N GLY A 173 8.76 -11.10 -3.71
CA GLY A 173 8.66 -10.31 -2.49
C GLY A 173 8.97 -8.84 -2.68
N VAL A 174 8.97 -8.32 -3.91
CA VAL A 174 9.22 -6.91 -4.17
C VAL A 174 7.93 -6.10 -4.08
N TRP A 175 7.96 -5.02 -3.29
CA TRP A 175 6.88 -4.04 -3.17
C TRP A 175 6.93 -2.99 -4.27
N HIS A 176 5.79 -2.75 -4.89
CA HIS A 176 5.58 -1.68 -5.86
C HIS A 176 4.36 -0.84 -5.47
N SER A 177 4.49 0.48 -5.42
CA SER A 177 3.40 1.37 -5.03
C SER A 177 3.25 2.59 -5.93
N LYS A 178 2.03 3.12 -5.96
CA LYS A 178 1.70 4.38 -6.60
C LYS A 178 2.61 5.51 -6.09
N GLY A 179 3.34 6.16 -7.00
CA GLY A 179 4.18 7.35 -6.69
C GLY A 179 5.66 7.06 -6.44
N THR A 180 6.10 5.80 -6.43
CA THR A 180 7.53 5.46 -6.33
C THR A 180 8.26 5.86 -7.62
N MET A 181 9.27 6.74 -7.53
CA MET A 181 10.09 7.13 -8.69
C MET A 181 10.83 5.92 -9.28
N GLY A 182 10.88 5.81 -10.61
CA GLY A 182 11.56 4.71 -11.31
C GLY A 182 10.62 3.63 -11.86
N TRP A 183 9.30 3.75 -11.66
CA TRP A 183 8.29 2.92 -12.31
C TRP A 183 8.25 3.22 -13.83
N PHE A 184 8.73 2.29 -14.66
CA PHE A 184 8.77 2.32 -16.14
C PHE A 184 8.99 3.70 -16.79
N GLY A 185 10.15 4.32 -16.56
CA GLY A 185 10.61 5.41 -17.43
C GLY A 185 9.73 6.65 -17.42
N LEU A 186 9.16 7.03 -16.28
CA LEU A 186 8.59 8.36 -16.05
C LEU A 186 9.70 9.43 -16.13
N SER A 187 10.14 9.75 -17.35
CA SER A 187 10.76 11.03 -17.64
C SER A 187 9.69 12.11 -17.46
N LYS A 188 10.06 13.17 -16.74
CA LYS A 188 9.23 14.33 -16.42
C LYS A 188 8.41 14.86 -17.60
N GLU A 189 7.33 15.57 -17.23
CA GLU A 189 6.54 16.50 -18.05
C GLU A 189 5.42 15.89 -18.88
N ASN A 190 4.36 15.38 -18.22
CA ASN A 190 2.92 15.63 -18.56
C ASN A 190 1.94 14.53 -18.12
N ASP A 191 2.39 13.39 -17.59
CA ASP A 191 1.48 12.33 -17.15
C ASP A 191 1.20 12.41 -15.63
N ASN A 192 -0.09 12.46 -15.27
CA ASN A 192 -0.52 12.29 -13.88
C ASN A 192 -0.12 10.88 -13.43
N ALA A 193 0.88 10.76 -12.54
CA ALA A 193 1.44 9.50 -12.07
C ALA A 193 0.36 8.50 -11.58
N ALA A 194 -0.78 9.00 -11.10
CA ALA A 194 -1.92 8.18 -10.73
C ALA A 194 -2.56 7.46 -11.92
N ASN A 195 -2.71 8.14 -13.05
CA ASN A 195 -3.26 7.58 -14.28
C ASN A 195 -2.30 6.55 -14.87
N THR A 196 -0.99 6.81 -14.81
CA THR A 196 0.03 5.86 -15.29
C THR A 196 -0.01 4.55 -14.50
N TRP A 197 -0.17 4.61 -13.17
CA TRP A 197 -0.25 3.40 -12.35
C TRP A 197 -1.45 2.53 -12.73
N SER A 198 -2.67 3.08 -12.67
CA SER A 198 -3.89 2.31 -12.95
C SER A 198 -3.91 1.78 -14.39
N ASN A 199 -3.49 2.59 -15.37
CA ASN A 199 -3.49 2.18 -16.78
C ASN A 199 -2.51 1.04 -17.10
N ASN A 200 -1.42 0.88 -16.34
CA ASN A 200 -0.39 -0.11 -16.64
C ASN A 200 -0.38 -1.29 -15.65
N PHE A 201 -1.14 -1.23 -14.55
CA PHE A 201 -1.13 -2.24 -13.50
C PHE A 201 -1.41 -3.65 -14.05
N TYR A 202 -2.51 -3.81 -14.78
CA TYR A 202 -2.90 -5.11 -15.34
C TYR A 202 -1.84 -5.66 -16.31
N ASP A 203 -1.39 -4.85 -17.26
CA ASP A 203 -0.40 -5.28 -18.24
C ASP A 203 0.94 -5.66 -17.60
N THR A 204 1.32 -4.98 -16.52
CA THR A 204 2.60 -5.18 -15.85
C THR A 204 2.60 -6.42 -14.96
N PHE A 205 1.58 -6.56 -14.11
CA PHE A 205 1.60 -7.54 -13.02
C PHE A 205 0.72 -8.76 -13.26
N ILE A 206 -0.27 -8.65 -14.14
CA ILE A 206 -1.35 -9.64 -14.24
C ILE A 206 -1.31 -10.38 -15.58
N LYS A 207 -1.24 -9.64 -16.69
CA LYS A 207 -1.47 -10.18 -18.05
C LYS A 207 -0.57 -11.35 -18.43
N ASN A 208 0.72 -11.25 -18.09
CA ASN A 208 1.74 -12.24 -18.47
C ASN A 208 2.20 -13.09 -17.28
N GLU A 209 1.57 -12.93 -16.11
CA GLU A 209 1.87 -13.76 -14.94
C GLU A 209 1.26 -15.17 -15.09
N ASP A 210 1.88 -16.14 -14.43
CA ASP A 210 1.38 -17.51 -14.36
C ASP A 210 -0.07 -17.52 -13.89
N GLN A 211 -0.94 -18.14 -14.68
CA GLN A 211 -2.38 -18.18 -14.47
C GLN A 211 -2.80 -19.05 -13.26
N GLU A 212 -1.86 -19.85 -12.71
CA GLU A 212 -1.98 -20.52 -11.41
C GLU A 212 -1.54 -19.65 -10.22
N THR A 213 -1.09 -18.41 -10.46
CA THR A 213 -0.82 -17.43 -9.40
C THR A 213 -2.13 -16.99 -8.76
N MET A 214 -2.15 -16.88 -7.43
CA MET A 214 -3.27 -16.32 -6.69
C MET A 214 -3.06 -14.83 -6.46
N LEU A 215 -4.06 -14.02 -6.78
CA LEU A 215 -4.11 -12.63 -6.34
C LEU A 215 -4.92 -12.55 -5.04
N VAL A 216 -4.32 -12.02 -3.98
CA VAL A 216 -4.98 -11.73 -2.71
C VAL A 216 -5.09 -10.22 -2.54
N ILE A 217 -6.29 -9.71 -2.28
CA ILE A 217 -6.50 -8.30 -1.93
C ILE A 217 -6.35 -8.16 -0.42
N VAL A 218 -5.50 -7.23 -0.01
CA VAL A 218 -5.18 -6.95 1.38
C VAL A 218 -5.48 -5.49 1.69
N ASP A 219 -6.13 -5.24 2.81
CA ASP A 219 -6.34 -3.93 3.41
C ASP A 219 -5.24 -3.70 4.45
N CYS A 220 -4.29 -2.81 4.15
CA CYS A 220 -3.20 -2.45 5.03
C CYS A 220 -3.53 -1.14 5.76
N HIS A 221 -3.23 -1.08 7.06
CA HIS A 221 -3.29 0.13 7.88
C HIS A 221 -1.93 0.82 7.99
N ILE A 222 -1.92 2.15 8.12
CA ILE A 222 -0.79 3.02 8.45
C ILE A 222 -1.24 4.16 9.37
#